data_AF-A0A7V3VS15-F1
#
_entry.id   AF-A0A7V3VS15-F1
#
_cell.length_a   1.000
_cell.length_b   1.000
_cell.length_c   1.000
_cell.angle_alpha   90.00
_cell.angle_beta   90.00
_cell.angle_gamma   90.00
#
_symmetry.space_group_name_H-M   'P 1'
#
loop_
_entity.id
_entity.type
_entity.pdbx_description
1 polymer ?
#
loop_
_entity_poly.entity_id
_entity_poly.type
_entity_poly.pdbx_seq_one_letter_code
_entity_poly.pdbx_strand_id
1 'polypeptide(L)' 'MKYLNLRWINSQDSSQRALRISDPKDGLTQDEVTAFMQKVVSTNLLQTSKNSMVDTVDSATIVDTTSTELFNLIQ' A
#
# COMPACT_ATOMS: atom_id res chain seq x y z
N MET A 1 -3.38 11.75 11.78
CA MET A 1 -4.34 10.76 11.26
C MET A 1 -3.54 9.55 10.81
N LYS A 2 -3.93 8.34 11.23
CA LYS A 2 -3.25 7.10 10.86
C LYS A 2 -3.94 6.44 9.67
N TYR A 3 -3.15 5.96 8.70
CA TYR A 3 -3.66 5.18 7.58
C TYR A 3 -2.66 4.11 7.13
N LEU A 4 -3.17 3.03 6.56
CA LEU A 4 -2.38 1.99 5.91
C LEU A 4 -2.44 2.22 4.40
N ASN A 5 -1.28 2.36 3.78
CA ASN A 5 -1.12 2.43 2.34
C ASN A 5 -0.59 1.10 1.83
N LEU A 6 -1.32 0.48 0.91
CA LEU A 6 -0.97 -0.79 0.28
C LEU A 6 -0.76 -0.55 -1.21
N ARG A 7 0.35 -1.02 -1.77
CA ARG A 7 0.70 -0.83 -3.18
C ARG A 7 0.95 -2.18 -3.86
N TRP A 8 0.41 -2.29 -5.06
CA TRP A 8 0.66 -3.36 -6.00
C TRP A 8 1.15 -2.79 -7.32
N ILE A 9 1.83 -3.63 -8.09
CA ILE A 9 2.27 -3.32 -9.45
C ILE A 9 1.80 -4.40 -10.42
N ASN A 10 1.78 -4.04 -11.69
CA ASN A 10 1.88 -5.00 -12.79
C ASN A 10 3.36 -5.07 -13.20
N SER A 11 3.94 -6.26 -13.12
CA SER A 11 5.37 -6.50 -13.38
C SER A 11 5.77 -6.25 -14.83
N GLN A 12 4.84 -6.34 -15.79
CA GLN A 12 5.12 -6.22 -17.21
C GLN A 12 5.24 -4.76 -17.68
N ASP A 13 4.37 -3.88 -17.18
CA ASP A 13 4.30 -2.47 -17.61
C ASP A 13 4.68 -1.46 -16.52
N SER A 14 5.06 -1.97 -15.34
CA SER A 14 5.43 -1.22 -14.13
C SER A 14 4.37 -0.23 -13.65
N SER A 15 3.12 -0.37 -14.11
CA SER A 15 2.01 0.43 -13.62
C SER A 15 1.61 -0.01 -12.22
N GLN A 16 1.11 0.93 -11.43
CA GLN A 16 0.86 0.72 -10.01
C GLN A 16 -0.60 0.98 -9.65
N ARG A 17 -1.04 0.34 -8.58
CA ARG A 17 -2.30 0.62 -7.91
C ARG A 17 -2.07 0.67 -6.42
N ALA A 18 -2.70 1.63 -5.75
CA ALA A 18 -2.65 1.74 -4.31
C ALA A 18 -4.06 1.70 -3.71
N LEU A 19 -4.16 1.13 -2.51
CA LEU A 19 -5.34 1.18 -1.66
C LEU A 19 -4.96 1.84 -0.34
N ARG A 20 -5.74 2.84 0.06
CA ARG A 20 -5.60 3.51 1.36
C ARG A 20 -6.72 3.06 2.28
N ILE A 21 -6.35 2.48 3.41
CA ILE A 21 -7.27 2.10 4.48
C ILE A 21 -7.09 3.12 5.59
N SER A 22 -8.14 3.91 5.83
CA SER A 22 -8.18 4.87 6.93
C SER A 22 -8.42 4.14 8.24
N ASP A 23 -7.80 4.62 9.32
CA ASP A 23 -7.94 4.07 10.66
C ASP A 23 -7.68 2.55 10.74
N PRO A 24 -6.48 2.09 10.32
CA PRO A 24 -6.16 0.67 10.34
C PRO A 24 -6.09 0.17 11.79
N LYS A 25 -6.56 -1.07 11.99
CA LYS A 25 -6.51 -1.77 13.28
C LYS A 25 -5.09 -1.69 13.88
N ASP A 26 -5.02 -1.46 15.19
CA ASP A 26 -3.76 -1.53 15.93
C ASP A 26 -3.23 -2.97 16.02
N GLY A 27 -1.90 -3.09 16.04
CA GLY A 27 -1.23 -4.39 16.13
C GLY A 27 -1.32 -5.25 14.86
N LEU A 28 -1.61 -4.65 13.69
CA LEU A 28 -1.52 -5.34 12.41
C LEU A 28 -0.13 -5.95 12.23
N THR A 29 -0.11 -7.26 11.98
CA THR A 29 1.13 -7.99 11.76
C THR A 29 1.52 -7.96 10.29
N GLN A 30 2.82 -8.13 10.02
CA GLN A 30 3.33 -8.25 8.66
C GLN A 30 2.67 -9.41 7.90
N ASP A 31 2.42 -10.54 8.56
CA ASP A 31 1.84 -11.73 7.96
C ASP A 31 0.38 -11.50 7.56
N GLU A 32 -0.42 -10.85 8.39
CA GLU A 32 -1.81 -10.50 8.06
C GLU A 32 -1.88 -9.57 6.84
N VAL A 33 -1.03 -8.54 6.81
CA VAL A 33 -0.98 -7.59 5.70
C VAL A 33 -0.52 -8.28 4.42
N THR A 34 0.52 -9.10 4.50
CA THR A 34 1.05 -9.86 3.36
C THR A 34 0.01 -10.84 2.81
N ALA A 35 -0.66 -11.59 3.69
CA ALA A 35 -1.70 -12.54 3.29
C ALA A 35 -2.87 -11.85 2.59
N PHE A 36 -3.31 -10.69 3.09
CA PHE A 36 -4.32 -9.87 2.43
C PHE A 36 -3.85 -9.40 1.05
N MET A 37 -2.64 -8.84 0.95
CA MET A 37 -2.12 -8.32 -0.31
C MET A 37 -1.94 -9.41 -1.38
N GLN A 38 -1.51 -10.61 -0.98
CA GLN A 38 -1.40 -11.77 -1.87
C GLN A 38 -2.77 -12.27 -2.33
N LYS A 39 -3.77 -12.24 -1.44
CA LYS A 39 -5.15 -12.57 -1.82
C LYS A 39 -5.71 -11.59 -2.84
N VAL A 40 -5.37 -10.31 -2.78
CA VAL A 40 -5.80 -9.33 -3.79
C VAL A 40 -5.23 -9.68 -5.17
N VAL A 41 -3.95 -10.03 -5.25
CA VAL A 41 -3.31 -10.48 -6.50
C VAL A 41 -4.05 -11.69 -7.08
N SER A 42 -4.41 -12.68 -6.25
CA SER A 42 -5.09 -13.89 -6.74
C SER A 42 -6.55 -13.66 -7.16
N THR A 43 -7.18 -12.55 -6.76
CA THR A 43 -8.58 -12.27 -7.12
C THR A 43 -8.77 -11.75 -8.53
N ASN A 44 -7.75 -11.18 -9.17
CA ASN A 44 -7.85 -10.47 -10.45
C ASN A 44 -8.92 -9.35 -10.47
N LEU A 45 -9.26 -8.79 -9.31
CA LEU A 45 -10.28 -7.73 -9.18
C LEU A 45 -9.69 -6.32 -9.22
N LEU A 46 -8.37 -6.19 -9.12
CA LEU A 46 -7.69 -4.91 -9.02
C LEU A 46 -6.86 -4.63 -10.27
N GLN A 47 -7.16 -3.51 -10.93
CA GLN A 47 -6.44 -3.03 -12.10
C GLN A 47 -5.66 -1.75 -11.78
N THR A 48 -4.56 -1.57 -12.50
CA THR A 48 -3.76 -0.35 -12.50
C THR A 48 -4.44 0.75 -13.32
N SER A 49 -3.86 1.96 -13.33
CA SER A 49 -4.34 3.07 -14.16
C SER A 49 -4.26 2.80 -15.67
N LYS A 50 -3.43 1.85 -16.09
CA LYS A 50 -3.31 1.42 -17.49
C LYS A 50 -4.30 0.31 -17.87
N ASN A 51 -5.24 -0.02 -16.98
CA ASN A 51 -6.20 -1.12 -17.14
C ASN A 51 -5.57 -2.52 -17.13
N SER A 52 -4.30 -2.63 -16.73
CA SER A 52 -3.58 -3.89 -16.53
C SER A 52 -3.91 -4.49 -15.16
N MET A 53 -3.96 -5.82 -15.05
CA MET A 53 -4.17 -6.48 -13.76
C MET A 53 -2.94 -6.33 -12.87
N VAL A 54 -3.13 -6.10 -11.57
CA VAL A 54 -2.01 -6.20 -10.63
C VAL A 54 -1.58 -7.65 -10.50
N ASP A 55 -0.28 -7.91 -10.47
CA ASP A 55 0.27 -9.28 -10.39
C ASP A 55 1.29 -9.44 -9.23
N THR A 56 1.75 -8.32 -8.66
CA THR A 56 2.86 -8.33 -7.71
C THR A 56 2.56 -7.40 -6.53
N VAL A 57 2.84 -7.89 -5.33
CA VAL A 57 2.86 -7.10 -4.10
C VAL A 57 4.12 -6.25 -4.09
N ASP A 58 3.98 -4.94 -3.90
CA ASP A 58 5.11 -4.02 -3.89
C ASP A 58 5.44 -3.53 -2.47
N SER A 59 4.49 -2.92 -1.77
CA SER A 59 4.77 -2.36 -0.43
C SER A 59 3.52 -2.15 0.41
N ALA A 60 3.72 -2.17 1.73
CA ALA A 60 2.75 -1.76 2.73
C ALA A 60 3.40 -0.78 3.70
N THR A 61 2.72 0.33 4.01
CA THR A 61 3.25 1.38 4.90
C THR A 61 2.15 1.92 5.79
N ILE A 62 2.38 1.90 7.09
CA ILE A 62 1.57 2.63 8.06
C ILE A 62 2.10 4.06 8.12
N VAL A 63 1.24 5.03 7.83
CA VAL A 63 1.55 6.46 7.95
C VAL A 63 0.74 7.04 9.08
N ASP A 64 1.42 7.68 10.02
CA ASP A 64 0.80 8.43 11.10
C ASP A 64 1.15 9.91 10.96
N THR A 65 0.15 10.73 10.62
CA THR A 65 0.32 12.19 10.43
C THR A 65 0.04 13.00 11.70
N THR A 66 -0.01 12.38 12.89
CA THR A 66 -0.21 13.10 14.15
C THR A 66 1.04 13.83 14.65
N SER A 67 2.23 13.49 14.15
CA SER A 67 3.47 14.22 14.41
C SER A 67 3.97 14.89 13.12
N THR A 68 4.04 16.22 13.11
CA THR A 68 4.68 17.00 12.04
C THR A 68 5.76 17.86 12.67
N GLU A 69 6.88 17.26 13.09
CA GLU A 69 8.09 18.03 13.38
C GLU A 69 8.94 18.12 12.12
N LEU A 70 8.76 19.22 11.38
CA LEU A 70 9.67 19.63 10.30
C LEU A 70 10.83 20.42 10.93
N PHE A 71 11.93 19.75 11.27
CA PHE A 71 13.20 20.45 11.47
C PHE A 71 13.78 20.79 10.10
N ASN A 72 13.73 22.07 9.75
CA ASN A 72 14.33 22.61 8.54
C ASN A 72 15.88 22.60 8.69
N LEU A 73 16.52 21.49 8.33
CA LEU A 73 17.99 21.33 8.28
C LEU A 73 18.51 21.42 6.83
N ILE A 74 18.03 22.40 6.07
CA ILE A 74 18.71 22.81 4.83
C ILE A 74 19.66 23.94 5.22
N GLN A 75 20.96 23.62 5.32
CA GLN A 75 22.07 24.58 5.35
C GLN A 75 22.64 24.73 3.94
#